data_AF-A0A950LPC9-F1
#
_entry.id   AF-A0A950LPC9-F1
#
_cell.length_a   1.000
_cell.length_b   1.000
_cell.length_c   1.000
_cell.angle_alpha   90.00
_cell.angle_beta   90.00
_cell.angle_gamma   90.00
#
_symmetry.space_group_name_H-M   'P 1'
#
loop_
_entity.id
_entity.type
_entity.pdbx_description
1 polymer ?
#
loop_
_entity_poly.entity_id
_entity_poly.type
_entity_poly.pdbx_seq_one_letter_code
_entity_poly.pdbx_strand_id
1 'polypeptide(L)'
;MLTRRCLLRGAAFVAVGSILRPSFAEDEPVPIVFVHGDSDHAATWLTTIWRFESNGYPREKLFAISFANPQARTDDTVPQANRSSTEDQLRELTAFIDDVKKKTGA
;
A
#
# COMPACT_ATOMS: atom_id res chain seq x y z
N MET A 1 -32.19 54.83 -21.63
CA MET A 1 -32.67 54.79 -20.23
C MET A 1 -33.65 53.63 -20.08
N LEU A 2 -33.30 52.59 -19.31
CA LEU A 2 -34.23 51.84 -18.46
C LEU A 2 -33.39 50.92 -17.54
N THR A 3 -33.70 50.98 -16.25
CA THR A 3 -32.97 50.40 -15.12
C THR A 3 -33.76 49.19 -14.58
N ARG A 4 -33.06 48.34 -13.79
CA ARG A 4 -33.58 47.40 -12.77
C ARG A 4 -34.03 46.02 -13.28
N ARG A 5 -33.28 44.99 -12.89
CA ARG A 5 -33.72 44.04 -11.85
C ARG A 5 -32.58 43.14 -11.38
N CYS A 6 -32.20 43.38 -10.14
CA CYS A 6 -31.29 42.60 -9.32
C CYS A 6 -32.02 41.32 -8.88
N LEU A 7 -31.44 40.15 -9.12
CA LEU A 7 -31.81 38.90 -8.47
C LEU A 7 -30.54 38.28 -7.89
N LEU A 8 -30.24 38.63 -6.64
CA LEU A 8 -29.42 37.80 -5.76
C LEU A 8 -30.18 36.48 -5.55
N ARG A 9 -29.59 35.37 -5.97
CA ARG A 9 -29.89 34.04 -5.42
C ARG A 9 -28.65 33.60 -4.65
N GLY A 10 -28.72 33.75 -3.33
CA GLY A 10 -27.72 33.18 -2.42
C GLY A 10 -27.82 31.66 -2.48
N ALA A 11 -26.74 31.01 -2.91
CA ALA A 11 -26.54 29.59 -2.68
C ALA A 11 -26.05 29.42 -1.23
N ALA A 12 -26.86 28.79 -0.39
CA ALA A 12 -26.44 28.35 0.92
C ALA A 12 -25.36 27.27 0.75
N PHE A 13 -24.10 27.61 1.02
CA PHE A 13 -23.06 26.61 1.21
C PHE A 13 -23.33 25.89 2.53
N VAL A 14 -23.84 24.66 2.44
CA VAL A 14 -23.77 23.73 3.57
C VAL A 14 -22.30 23.37 3.74
N ALA A 15 -21.63 24.01 4.69
CA ALA A 15 -20.33 23.59 5.15
C ALA A 15 -20.50 22.24 5.87
N VAL A 16 -20.31 21.14 5.15
CA VAL A 16 -20.04 19.83 5.75
C VAL A 16 -18.61 19.89 6.29
N GLY A 17 -18.44 20.61 7.40
CA GLY A 17 -17.21 20.61 8.19
C GLY A 17 -17.26 19.45 9.17
N SER A 18 -16.24 18.60 9.11
CA SER A 18 -15.93 17.48 10.01
C SER A 18 -16.73 16.19 9.86
N ILE A 19 -16.27 15.26 8.99
CA ILE A 19 -16.06 13.83 9.33
C ILE A 19 -14.93 13.23 8.44
N LEU A 20 -13.71 13.72 8.55
CA LEU A 20 -12.53 12.99 8.07
C LEU A 20 -11.45 13.08 9.14
N ARG A 21 -11.68 12.41 10.27
CA ARG A 21 -10.54 11.97 11.07
C ARG A 21 -9.97 10.77 10.31
N PRO A 22 -8.74 10.82 9.77
CA PRO A 22 -8.10 9.60 9.30
C PRO A 22 -8.12 8.60 10.47
N SER A 23 -8.55 7.36 10.22
CA SER A 23 -8.74 6.36 11.28
C SER A 23 -7.43 5.94 11.97
N PHE A 24 -6.30 6.48 11.51
CA PHE A 24 -4.94 6.24 12.02
C PHE A 24 -4.43 7.35 12.96
N ALA A 25 -5.30 8.24 13.47
CA ALA A 25 -4.88 9.44 14.20
C ALA A 25 -4.32 9.25 15.63
N GLU A 26 -3.95 8.04 16.06
CA GLU A 26 -3.45 7.80 17.43
C GLU A 26 -1.99 7.34 17.49
N ASP A 27 -1.40 6.78 16.42
CA ASP A 27 0.01 6.34 16.37
C ASP A 27 0.68 6.75 15.04
N GLU A 28 2.00 6.97 15.04
CA GLU A 28 2.76 7.21 13.81
C GLU A 28 2.65 5.97 12.89
N PRO A 29 2.23 6.12 11.61
CA PRO A 29 2.11 4.98 10.70
C PRO A 29 3.45 4.25 10.54
N VAL A 30 3.46 2.91 10.55
CA VAL A 30 4.67 2.09 10.36
C VAL A 30 4.78 1.55 8.92
N PRO A 31 5.97 1.19 8.42
CA PRO A 31 6.08 0.51 7.13
C PRO A 31 5.35 -0.84 7.14
N ILE A 32 4.54 -1.11 6.12
CA ILE A 32 3.87 -2.39 5.88
C ILE A 32 4.50 -3.04 4.65
N VAL A 33 4.96 -4.28 4.80
CA VAL A 33 5.44 -5.12 3.70
C VAL A 33 4.46 -6.26 3.50
N PHE A 34 3.80 -6.30 2.34
CA PHE A 34 3.04 -7.46 1.89
C PHE A 34 3.96 -8.48 1.21
N VAL A 35 3.79 -9.75 1.60
CA VAL A 35 4.46 -10.91 1.01
C VAL A 35 3.39 -11.80 0.40
N HIS A 36 3.50 -12.07 -0.91
CA HIS A 36 2.51 -12.87 -1.63
C HIS A 36 2.62 -14.37 -1.31
N GLY A 37 1.61 -15.15 -1.71
CA GLY A 37 1.60 -16.61 -1.57
C GLY A 37 2.42 -17.35 -2.64
N ASP A 38 2.48 -18.68 -2.55
CA ASP A 38 3.19 -19.50 -3.53
C ASP A 38 2.68 -19.25 -4.96
N SER A 39 3.60 -19.09 -5.91
CA SER A 39 3.30 -18.86 -7.33
C SER A 39 2.48 -17.59 -7.64
N ASP A 40 2.43 -16.62 -6.72
CA ASP A 40 1.74 -15.34 -6.88
C ASP A 40 2.73 -14.15 -7.04
N HIS A 41 2.23 -12.90 -7.10
CA HIS A 41 3.01 -11.67 -7.27
C HIS A 41 2.48 -10.49 -6.44
N ALA A 42 3.32 -9.47 -6.21
CA ALA A 42 2.98 -8.25 -5.44
C ALA A 42 1.70 -7.53 -5.92
N ALA A 43 1.38 -7.62 -7.21
CA ALA A 43 0.26 -6.93 -7.82
C ALA A 43 -1.11 -7.32 -7.23
N THR A 44 -1.23 -8.50 -6.62
CA THR A 44 -2.48 -8.94 -5.98
C THR A 44 -2.87 -8.07 -4.79
N TRP A 45 -1.92 -7.34 -4.22
CA TRP A 45 -2.17 -6.42 -3.11
C TRP A 45 -2.64 -5.02 -3.53
N LEU A 46 -2.71 -4.72 -4.83
CA LEU A 46 -2.97 -3.37 -5.33
C LEU A 46 -4.28 -2.77 -4.80
N THR A 47 -5.36 -3.55 -4.78
CA THR A 47 -6.64 -3.04 -4.25
C THR A 47 -6.62 -2.83 -2.74
N THR A 48 -5.74 -3.54 -2.01
CA THR A 48 -5.55 -3.34 -0.57
C THR A 48 -4.75 -2.07 -0.32
N ILE A 49 -3.72 -1.77 -1.14
CA ILE A 49 -3.03 -0.48 -1.12
C ILE A 49 -4.04 0.67 -1.25
N TRP A 50 -4.95 0.61 -2.23
CA TRP A 50 -5.97 1.65 -2.41
C TRP A 50 -6.90 1.81 -1.21
N ARG A 51 -7.21 0.71 -0.51
CA ARG A 51 -8.01 0.77 0.74
C ARG A 51 -7.24 1.48 1.85
N PHE A 52 -5.95 1.20 2.00
CA PHE A 52 -5.09 1.92 2.96
C PHE A 52 -5.01 3.41 2.62
N GLU A 53 -4.71 3.75 1.37
CA GLU A 53 -4.64 5.14 0.89
C GLU A 53 -5.98 5.87 1.10
N SER A 54 -7.11 5.22 0.78
CA SER A 54 -8.45 5.80 0.97
C SER A 54 -8.80 6.07 2.45
N ASN A 55 -8.11 5.40 3.38
CA ASN A 55 -8.25 5.61 4.83
C ASN A 55 -7.15 6.50 5.42
N GLY A 56 -6.34 7.15 4.57
CA GLY A 56 -5.32 8.11 4.98
C GLY A 56 -3.97 7.52 5.36
N TYR A 57 -3.69 6.25 5.04
CA TYR A 57 -2.37 5.67 5.25
C TYR A 57 -1.36 6.22 4.23
N PRO A 58 -0.12 6.57 4.65
CA PRO A 58 0.90 7.09 3.74
C PRO A 58 1.35 6.03 2.72
N ARG A 59 1.29 6.36 1.42
CA ARG A 59 1.64 5.44 0.32
C ARG A 59 3.10 5.01 0.38
N GLU A 60 3.98 5.93 0.77
CA GLU A 60 5.40 5.72 0.99
C GLU A 60 5.73 4.74 2.13
N LYS A 61 4.74 4.34 2.94
CA LYS A 61 4.88 3.29 3.96
C LYS A 61 4.22 1.96 3.54
N LEU A 62 3.75 1.82 2.30
CA LEU A 62 3.12 0.60 1.77
C LEU A 62 4.00 -0.05 0.71
N PHE A 63 4.48 -1.26 0.99
CA PHE A 63 5.40 -2.01 0.14
C PHE A 63 4.86 -3.41 -0.14
N ALA A 64 5.19 -3.96 -1.31
CA ALA A 64 4.90 -5.34 -1.67
C ALA A 64 6.07 -5.91 -2.48
N ILE A 65 6.53 -7.11 -2.12
CA ILE A 65 7.63 -7.81 -2.79
C ILE A 65 7.08 -8.79 -3.83
N SER A 66 7.76 -8.90 -4.98
CA SER A 66 7.62 -10.02 -5.91
C SER A 66 8.96 -10.77 -5.93
N PHE A 67 8.95 -12.07 -5.60
CA PHE A 67 10.15 -12.89 -5.66
C PHE A 67 10.56 -13.23 -7.10
N ALA A 68 11.86 -13.44 -7.34
CA ALA A 68 12.38 -13.79 -8.66
C ALA A 68 11.79 -15.11 -9.18
N ASN A 69 11.73 -16.14 -8.33
CA ASN A 69 11.03 -17.39 -8.61
C ASN A 69 9.99 -17.64 -7.48
N PRO A 70 8.72 -17.28 -7.67
CA PRO A 70 7.72 -17.29 -6.61
C PRO A 70 7.21 -18.69 -6.25
N GLN A 71 7.49 -19.69 -7.08
CA GLN A 71 7.10 -21.08 -6.83
C GLN A 71 8.14 -21.78 -5.96
N ALA A 72 7.68 -22.38 -4.85
CA ALA A 72 8.49 -23.18 -3.96
C ALA A 72 8.90 -24.52 -4.60
N ARG A 73 10.04 -25.03 -4.17
CA ARG A 73 10.46 -26.40 -4.48
C ARG A 73 9.50 -27.41 -3.84
N THR A 74 9.27 -28.54 -4.53
CA THR A 74 8.49 -29.64 -3.95
C THR A 74 9.22 -30.29 -2.77
N ASP A 75 10.54 -30.32 -2.83
CA ASP A 75 11.45 -30.70 -1.76
C ASP A 75 12.52 -29.61 -1.68
N ASP A 76 12.58 -28.91 -0.55
CA ASP A 76 13.47 -27.75 -0.36
C ASP A 76 14.95 -28.10 -0.52
N THR A 77 15.30 -29.36 -0.24
CA THR A 77 16.67 -29.88 -0.27
C THR A 77 17.13 -30.28 -1.67
N VAL A 78 16.21 -30.40 -2.63
CA VAL A 78 16.49 -30.83 -4.00
C VAL A 78 16.40 -29.62 -4.94
N PRO A 79 17.50 -29.22 -5.62
CA PRO A 79 17.46 -28.12 -6.58
C PRO A 79 16.44 -28.38 -7.69
N GLN A 80 15.61 -27.37 -8.00
CA GLN A 80 14.66 -27.39 -9.10
C GLN A 80 14.76 -26.09 -9.90
N ALA A 81 14.83 -26.20 -11.23
CA ALA A 81 14.91 -25.03 -12.10
C ALA A 81 13.66 -24.15 -11.97
N ASN A 82 13.85 -22.83 -11.98
CA ASN A 82 12.79 -21.81 -11.89
C ASN A 82 11.94 -21.90 -10.60
N ARG A 83 12.50 -22.45 -9.52
CA ARG A 83 11.86 -22.57 -8.19
C ARG A 83 12.82 -22.20 -7.07
N SER A 84 12.29 -21.58 -6.03
CA SER A 84 13.07 -21.11 -4.89
C SER A 84 13.01 -22.08 -3.72
N SER A 85 14.12 -22.21 -2.99
CA SER A 85 14.06 -22.75 -1.64
C SER A 85 13.58 -21.72 -0.62
N THR A 86 13.37 -22.18 0.62
CA THR A 86 13.18 -21.32 1.78
C THR A 86 14.35 -20.34 1.97
N GLU A 87 15.58 -20.80 1.79
CA GLU A 87 16.78 -19.94 1.89
C GLU A 87 16.82 -18.88 0.78
N ASP A 88 16.44 -19.25 -0.44
CA ASP A 88 16.38 -18.32 -1.57
C ASP A 88 15.37 -17.19 -1.31
N GLN A 89 14.16 -17.53 -0.85
CA GLN A 89 13.14 -16.54 -0.53
C GLN A 89 13.50 -15.71 0.71
N LEU A 90 14.10 -16.32 1.74
CA LEU A 90 14.54 -15.61 2.95
C LEU A 90 15.57 -14.52 2.60
N ARG A 91 16.53 -14.84 1.73
CA ARG A 91 17.53 -13.89 1.25
C ARG A 91 16.89 -12.69 0.55
N GLU A 92 15.96 -12.94 -0.37
CA GLU A 92 15.26 -11.88 -1.09
C GLU A 92 14.38 -11.03 -0.15
N LEU A 93 13.64 -11.66 0.76
CA LEU A 93 12.80 -10.96 1.73
C LEU A 93 13.63 -10.10 2.69
N THR A 94 14.75 -10.63 3.18
CA THR A 94 15.67 -9.90 4.06
C THR A 94 16.21 -8.65 3.35
N ALA A 95 16.68 -8.79 2.11
CA ALA A 95 17.17 -7.66 1.33
C ALA A 95 16.09 -6.59 1.08
N PHE A 96 14.85 -7.02 0.81
CA PHE A 96 13.73 -6.11 0.63
C PHE A 96 13.36 -5.38 1.92
N ILE A 97 13.33 -6.07 3.06
CA ILE A 97 13.07 -5.45 4.37
C ILE A 97 14.16 -4.42 4.70
N ASP A 98 15.43 -4.75 4.47
CA ASP A 98 16.54 -3.82 4.70
C ASP A 98 16.41 -2.53 3.86
N ASP A 99 15.99 -2.66 2.60
CA ASP A 99 15.71 -1.51 1.73
C ASP A 99 14.52 -0.68 2.25
N VAL A 100 13.44 -1.33 2.71
CA VAL A 100 12.29 -0.65 3.32
C VAL A 100 12.70 0.12 4.57
N LYS A 101 13.49 -0.49 5.45
CA LYS A 101 14.00 0.18 6.66
C LYS A 101 14.85 1.40 6.31
N LYS A 102 15.76 1.28 5.33
CA LYS A 102 16.56 2.41 4.83
C LYS A 102 15.71 3.54 4.27
N LYS A 103 14.63 3.22 3.53
CA LYS A 103 13.72 4.22 2.93
C LYS A 103 12.85 4.94 3.95
N THR A 104 12.51 4.29 5.05
CA THR A 104 11.48 4.76 5.98
C THR A 104 12.01 5.21 7.34
N GLY A 105 13.24 4.84 7.69
CA GLY A 105 13.85 5.14 8.99
C GLY A 105 13.38 4.24 10.14
N ALA A 106 12.66 3.16 9.84
CA ALA A 106 12.21 2.14 10.81
C ALA A 106 13.31 1.15 11.22
#